data_AF-A0A6A5EBD8-F1
#
_entry.id   AF-A0A6A5EBD8-F1
#
_cell.length_a   1.000
_cell.length_b   1.000
_cell.length_c   1.000
_cell.angle_alpha   90.00
_cell.angle_beta   90.00
_cell.angle_gamma   90.00
#
_symmetry.space_group_name_H-M   'P 1'
#
loop_
_entity.id
_entity.type
_entity.pdbx_description
1 polymer ?
#
loop_
_entity_poly.entity_id
_entity_poly.type
_entity_poly.pdbx_seq_one_letter_code
_entity_poly.pdbx_strand_id
1 'polypeptide(L)'
;MIQVFLRALGSPSAGSVLGHFSAPPVQDLSETVTSRAGFQVKHNGLIQKMNHPTAGSIVVPGPAVRFSSFPPAEPTPPPLIGQHTVQVLRHTLSYSDDVIQSLLESEAVAQNEVS
;
A
#
# COMPACT_ATOMS: atom_id res chain seq x y z
N MET A 1 11.22 -19.10 -28.40
CA MET A 1 11.53 -20.52 -28.14
C MET A 1 12.51 -20.58 -26.96
N ILE A 2 12.03 -20.23 -25.76
CA ILE A 2 12.82 -20.18 -24.53
C ILE A 2 12.09 -21.11 -23.55
N GLN A 3 12.26 -22.42 -23.69
CA GLN A 3 11.82 -23.41 -22.69
C GLN A 3 12.45 -24.79 -22.96
N VAL A 4 13.78 -24.94 -22.92
CA VAL A 4 14.42 -26.27 -22.80
C VAL A 4 15.73 -26.18 -22.00
N PHE A 5 15.70 -25.66 -20.77
CA PHE A 5 16.87 -25.80 -19.87
C PHE A 5 16.50 -25.86 -18.38
N LEU A 6 15.45 -26.64 -18.05
CA LEU A 6 15.15 -27.03 -16.67
C LEU A 6 14.88 -28.54 -16.59
N ARG A 7 15.78 -29.34 -17.18
CA ARG A 7 15.80 -30.80 -17.01
C ARG A 7 17.20 -31.36 -17.21
N ALA A 8 18.09 -31.08 -16.26
CA ALA A 8 19.36 -31.80 -16.14
C ALA A 8 19.95 -31.62 -14.73
N LEU A 9 19.41 -32.32 -13.74
CA LEU A 9 20.16 -32.68 -12.54
C LEU A 9 19.97 -34.17 -12.31
N GLY A 10 20.86 -34.93 -12.94
CA GLY A 10 20.92 -36.38 -12.90
C GLY A 10 22.25 -36.88 -13.45
N SER A 11 23.38 -36.41 -12.90
CA SER A 11 24.65 -37.15 -12.85
C SER A 11 25.67 -36.42 -11.96
N PRO A 12 26.36 -37.09 -11.02
CA PRO A 12 27.37 -36.49 -10.17
C PRO A 12 28.76 -36.68 -10.77
N SER A 13 29.31 -35.68 -11.45
CA SER A 13 30.77 -35.48 -11.58
C SER A 13 31.09 -34.29 -12.48
N ALA A 14 31.28 -33.12 -11.88
CA ALA A 14 32.19 -32.09 -12.38
C ALA A 14 32.35 -31.03 -11.29
N GLY A 15 33.59 -30.76 -10.91
CA GLY A 15 33.95 -29.90 -9.80
C GLY A 15 33.51 -28.45 -9.96
N SER A 16 33.02 -27.91 -8.83
CA SER A 16 33.14 -26.53 -8.33
C SER A 16 34.00 -25.58 -9.16
N VAL A 17 33.37 -24.83 -10.07
CA VAL A 17 33.72 -23.45 -10.46
C VAL A 17 32.47 -22.71 -10.96
N LEU A 18 31.47 -22.59 -10.09
CA LEU A 18 30.43 -21.59 -10.23
C LEU A 18 30.46 -20.78 -8.94
N GLY A 19 31.00 -19.56 -8.99
CA GLY A 19 30.96 -18.64 -7.87
C GLY A 19 29.53 -18.57 -7.33
N HIS A 20 29.38 -18.57 -6.00
CA HIS A 20 28.10 -18.60 -5.31
C HIS A 20 27.21 -17.44 -5.77
N PHE A 21 26.40 -17.67 -6.80
CA PHE A 21 25.38 -16.74 -7.24
C PHE A 21 24.21 -16.88 -6.27
N SER A 22 24.17 -15.99 -5.28
CA SER A 22 23.07 -15.92 -4.32
C SER A 22 21.88 -15.24 -4.99
N ALA A 23 20.91 -16.04 -5.45
CA ALA A 23 19.61 -15.55 -5.87
C ALA A 23 18.55 -15.94 -4.82
N PRO A 24 17.74 -14.99 -4.32
CA PRO A 24 16.60 -15.35 -3.50
C PRO A 24 15.56 -16.12 -4.34
N PRO A 25 14.76 -17.01 -3.72
CA PRO A 25 13.70 -17.71 -4.43
C PRO A 25 12.61 -16.75 -4.89
N VAL A 26 11.91 -17.10 -5.97
CA VAL A 26 10.65 -16.45 -6.33
C VAL A 26 9.61 -16.81 -5.26
N GLN A 27 8.94 -15.81 -4.71
CA GLN A 27 7.96 -15.98 -3.64
C GLN A 27 6.54 -15.65 -4.12
N ASP A 28 5.56 -16.42 -3.64
CA ASP A 28 4.15 -16.11 -3.85
C ASP A 28 3.71 -14.95 -2.94
N LEU A 29 2.85 -14.07 -3.48
CA LEU A 29 2.39 -12.89 -2.74
C LEU A 29 1.54 -13.25 -1.53
N SER A 30 0.63 -14.22 -1.66
CA SER A 30 -0.27 -14.63 -0.58
C SER A 30 0.50 -15.21 0.60
N GLU A 31 1.55 -16.00 0.31
CA GLU A 31 2.46 -16.54 1.30
C GLU A 31 3.31 -15.44 1.94
N THR A 32 3.82 -14.49 1.15
CA THR A 32 4.67 -13.40 1.64
C THR A 32 3.94 -12.49 2.61
N VAL A 33 2.65 -12.23 2.36
CA VAL A 33 1.81 -11.38 3.21
C VAL A 33 1.32 -12.12 4.46
N THR A 34 1.00 -13.41 4.36
CA THR A 34 0.24 -14.13 5.41
C THR A 34 1.08 -15.13 6.21
N SER A 35 2.09 -15.76 5.58
CA SER A 35 2.77 -16.95 6.10
C SER A 35 4.03 -16.66 6.95
N ARG A 36 4.77 -17.73 7.30
CA ARG A 36 6.06 -17.66 8.00
C ARG A 36 7.22 -17.22 7.09
N ALA A 37 7.13 -17.44 5.79
CA ALA A 37 8.12 -16.97 4.81
C ALA A 37 8.20 -15.43 4.77
N GLY A 38 7.10 -14.74 5.14
CA GLY A 38 7.03 -13.30 5.32
C GLY A 38 7.59 -12.78 6.65
N PHE A 39 8.49 -13.49 7.35
CA PHE A 39 9.04 -13.02 8.63
C PHE A 39 9.63 -11.60 8.50
N GLN A 40 10.41 -11.35 7.46
CA GLN A 40 10.99 -10.03 7.21
C GLN A 40 9.92 -8.96 6.95
N VAL A 41 8.84 -9.32 6.24
CA VAL A 41 7.70 -8.43 5.97
C VAL A 41 6.98 -8.05 7.25
N LYS A 42 6.71 -9.03 8.12
CA LYS A 42 6.06 -8.82 9.42
C LYS A 42 6.94 -8.05 10.40
N HIS A 43 8.21 -8.44 10.52
CA HIS A 43 9.19 -7.77 11.38
C HIS A 43 9.34 -6.29 11.03
N ASN A 44 9.30 -5.96 9.74
CA ASN A 44 9.44 -4.58 9.27
C ASN A 44 8.11 -3.81 9.22
N GLY A 45 6.98 -4.43 9.57
CA GLY A 45 5.67 -3.78 9.55
C GLY A 45 5.23 -3.35 8.15
N LEU A 46 5.67 -4.06 7.11
CA LEU A 46 5.42 -3.69 5.70
C LEU A 46 3.99 -4.01 5.24
N ILE A 47 3.20 -4.67 6.06
CA ILE A 47 1.76 -4.87 5.84
C ILE A 47 1.04 -4.37 7.09
N GLN A 48 0.11 -3.45 6.90
CA GLN A 48 -0.68 -2.84 7.96
C GLN A 48 -2.17 -3.13 7.71
N LYS A 49 -2.95 -3.12 8.79
CA LYS A 49 -4.41 -3.28 8.73
C LYS A 49 -5.05 -1.91 8.98
N MET A 50 -6.12 -1.61 8.25
CA MET A 50 -6.96 -0.46 8.54
C MET A 50 -8.43 -0.84 8.45
N ASN A 51 -9.28 -0.11 9.17
CA ASN A 51 -10.72 -0.18 8.99
C ASN A 51 -11.14 0.94 8.03
N HIS A 52 -11.59 0.56 6.83
CA HIS A 52 -12.16 1.46 5.86
C HIS A 52 -13.66 1.59 6.11
N PRO A 53 -14.23 2.80 6.18
CA PRO A 53 -15.64 2.97 6.53
C PRO A 53 -16.60 2.25 5.58
N THR A 54 -16.29 2.20 4.29
CA THR A 54 -17.14 1.52 3.29
C THR A 54 -16.68 0.11 2.91
N ALA A 55 -15.42 -0.25 3.17
CA ALA A 55 -14.83 -1.53 2.73
C ALA A 55 -14.52 -2.48 3.90
N GLY A 56 -14.77 -2.05 5.14
CA GLY A 56 -14.49 -2.83 6.34
C GLY A 56 -12.99 -2.97 6.60
N SER A 57 -12.60 -4.09 7.23
CA SER A 57 -11.21 -4.34 7.57
C SER A 57 -10.40 -4.77 6.34
N ILE A 58 -9.41 -3.97 5.95
CA ILE A 58 -8.54 -4.21 4.80
C ILE A 58 -7.06 -4.22 5.19
N VAL A 59 -6.24 -4.81 4.33
CA VAL A 59 -4.77 -4.82 4.45
C VAL A 59 -4.15 -3.91 3.39
N VAL A 60 -3.14 -3.12 3.78
CA VAL A 60 -2.41 -2.24 2.88
C VAL A 60 -0.90 -2.36 3.08
N PRO A 61 -0.10 -2.03 2.06
CA PRO A 61 1.34 -1.85 2.24
C PRO A 61 1.62 -0.75 3.27
N GLY A 62 2.52 -1.04 4.21
CA GLY A 62 3.10 -0.05 5.11
C GLY A 62 4.23 0.72 4.45
N PRO A 63 4.83 1.70 5.15
CA PRO A 63 5.95 2.48 4.62
C PRO A 63 7.15 1.59 4.24
N ALA A 64 7.67 1.80 3.03
CA ALA A 64 8.81 1.01 2.51
C ALA A 64 10.13 1.30 3.24
N VAL A 65 10.23 2.45 3.92
CA VAL A 65 11.41 2.90 4.65
C VAL A 65 11.04 3.27 6.08
N ARG A 66 12.01 3.12 7.00
CA ARG A 66 11.88 3.49 8.41
C ARG A 66 12.87 4.60 8.73
N PHE A 67 12.42 5.56 9.52
CA PHE A 67 13.25 6.62 10.06
C PHE A 67 13.46 6.35 11.54
N SER A 68 14.70 6.47 12.03
CA SER A 68 15.02 6.25 13.45
C SER A 68 14.34 7.25 14.38
N SER A 69 14.14 8.48 13.90
CA SER A 69 13.58 9.59 14.68
C SER A 69 12.05 9.69 14.61
N PHE A 70 11.39 8.93 13.73
CA PHE A 70 9.94 9.04 13.53
C PHE A 70 9.28 7.65 13.51
N PRO A 71 8.27 7.40 14.35
CA PRO A 71 7.46 6.20 14.20
C PRO A 71 6.69 6.25 12.86
N PRO A 72 6.54 5.11 12.16
CA PRO A 72 5.64 5.02 11.02
C PRO A 72 4.21 5.40 11.43
N ALA A 73 3.55 6.25 10.64
CA ALA A 73 2.15 6.58 10.87
C ALA A 73 1.28 5.33 10.66
N GLU A 74 0.19 5.25 11.44
CA GLU A 74 -0.86 4.27 11.19
C GLU A 74 -1.61 4.62 9.89
N PRO A 75 -2.11 3.61 9.16
CA PRO A 75 -2.80 3.84 7.91
C PRO A 75 -4.20 4.41 8.19
N THR A 76 -4.49 5.56 7.60
CA THR A 76 -5.83 6.15 7.60
C THR A 76 -6.55 5.84 6.28
N PRO A 77 -7.87 5.65 6.30
CA PRO A 77 -8.63 5.44 5.07
C PRO A 77 -8.50 6.66 4.13
N PRO A 78 -8.46 6.45 2.81
CA PRO A 78 -8.53 7.54 1.85
C PRO A 78 -9.84 8.31 2.03
N PRO A 79 -9.84 9.64 1.81
CA PRO A 79 -11.05 10.43 1.89
C PRO A 79 -12.02 10.07 0.76
N LEU A 80 -13.32 10.27 1.01
CA LEU A 80 -14.32 10.26 -0.05
C LEU A 80 -14.06 11.40 -1.04
N ILE A 81 -14.57 11.23 -2.26
CA ILE A 81 -14.60 12.33 -3.22
C ILE A 81 -15.40 13.49 -2.60
N GLY A 82 -14.80 14.68 -2.52
CA GLY A 82 -15.46 15.85 -1.93
C GLY A 82 -15.60 15.85 -0.40
N GLN A 83 -14.95 14.95 0.35
CA GLN A 83 -15.06 14.91 1.82
C GLN A 83 -14.57 16.19 2.53
N HIS A 84 -13.65 16.92 1.91
CA HIS A 84 -13.05 18.10 2.52
C HIS A 84 -13.33 19.37 1.72
N THR A 85 -14.31 19.37 0.82
CA THR A 85 -14.62 20.50 -0.06
C THR A 85 -14.89 21.77 0.74
N VAL A 86 -15.85 21.73 1.67
CA VAL A 86 -16.24 22.88 2.49
C VAL A 86 -15.08 23.34 3.38
N GLN A 87 -14.33 22.40 3.96
CA GLN A 87 -13.16 22.72 4.78
C GLN A 87 -12.12 23.52 3.97
N VAL A 88 -11.79 23.08 2.76
CA VAL A 88 -10.78 23.74 1.91
C VAL A 88 -11.29 25.11 1.44
N LEU A 89 -12.54 25.20 0.98
CA LEU A 89 -13.12 26.48 0.54
C LEU A 89 -13.13 27.51 1.68
N ARG A 90 -13.49 27.09 2.90
CA ARG A 90 -13.55 27.98 4.06
C ARG A 90 -12.17 28.33 4.62
N HIS A 91 -11.34 27.34 4.91
CA HIS A 91 -10.12 27.54 5.70
C HIS A 91 -8.88 27.81 4.86
N THR A 92 -8.82 27.26 3.65
CA THR A 92 -7.66 27.47 2.76
C THR A 92 -7.90 28.67 1.84
N LEU A 93 -9.12 28.78 1.29
CA LEU A 93 -9.47 29.83 0.33
C LEU A 93 -10.22 31.03 0.94
N SER A 94 -10.60 30.94 2.22
CA SER A 94 -11.27 32.04 2.96
C SER A 94 -12.58 32.51 2.32
N TYR A 95 -13.32 31.61 1.66
CA TYR A 95 -14.65 31.92 1.13
C TYR A 95 -15.67 32.05 2.27
N SER A 96 -16.63 32.98 2.12
CA SER A 96 -17.75 33.10 3.04
C SER A 96 -18.72 31.93 2.88
N ASP A 97 -19.50 31.64 3.92
CA ASP A 97 -20.49 30.57 3.88
C ASP A 97 -21.55 30.79 2.79
N ASP A 98 -21.90 32.05 2.49
CA ASP A 98 -22.84 32.39 1.40
C ASP A 98 -22.32 31.96 0.02
N VAL A 99 -21.03 32.18 -0.24
CA VAL A 99 -20.40 31.78 -1.51
C VAL A 99 -20.29 30.26 -1.60
N ILE A 100 -19.90 29.60 -0.50
CA ILE A 100 -19.80 28.15 -0.44
C ILE A 100 -21.17 27.51 -0.72
N GLN A 101 -22.23 28.04 -0.12
CA GLN A 101 -23.59 27.56 -0.33
C GLN A 101 -24.02 27.71 -1.80
N SER A 102 -23.73 28.85 -2.43
CA SER A 102 -24.02 29.05 -3.86
C SER A 102 -23.27 28.05 -4.77
N LEU A 103 -22.04 27.70 -4.44
CA LEU A 103 -21.26 26.71 -5.20
C LEU A 103 -21.81 25.29 -5.05
N LEU A 104 -22.32 24.95 -3.86
CA LEU A 104 -22.98 23.66 -3.62
C LEU A 104 -24.33 23.59 -4.36
N GLU A 105 -25.14 24.65 -4.29
CA GLU A 105 -26.45 24.72 -4.95
C GLU A 105 -26.35 24.72 -6.48
N SER A 106 -25.28 25.28 -7.03
CA SER A 106 -25.00 25.25 -8.47
C SER A 106 -24.34 23.95 -8.94
N GLU A 107 -24.13 22.97 -8.04
CA GLU A 107 -23.47 21.68 -8.30
C GLU A 107 -22.06 21.81 -8.88
N ALA A 108 -21.43 23.00 -8.76
CA ALA A 108 -20.04 23.22 -9.16
C ALA A 108 -19.06 22.46 -8.25
N VAL A 109 -19.48 22.21 -7.00
CA VAL A 109 -18.74 21.43 -6.01
C VAL A 109 -19.70 20.52 -5.23
N ALA A 110 -19.17 19.48 -4.58
CA ALA A 110 -19.93 18.56 -3.74
C ALA A 110 -19.24 18.33 -2.40
N GLN A 111 -20.03 18.17 -1.33
CA GLN A 111 -19.57 17.79 0.00
C GLN A 111 -20.16 16.41 0.34
N ASN A 112 -19.29 15.43 0.61
CA ASN A 112 -19.71 14.06 0.92
C ASN A 112 -19.20 13.63 2.29
N GLU A 113 -20.06 13.07 3.11
CA GLU A 113 -19.70 12.58 4.45
C GLU A 113 -19.63 11.06 4.49
N VAL A 114 -18.83 10.55 5.42
CA VAL A 114 -18.74 9.11 5.71
C VAL A 114 -19.92 8.75 6.63
N SER A 115 -20.86 7.94 6.12
CA SER A 115 -21.97 7.38 6.89
C SER A 115 -21.55 6.27 7.85
#